data_AF-A0A7J3TB33-F1
#
_entry.id   AF-A0A7J3TB33-F1
#
_cell.length_a   1.000
_cell.length_b   1.000
_cell.length_c   1.000
_cell.angle_alpha   90.00
_cell.angle_beta   90.00
_cell.angle_gamma   90.00
#
_symmetry.space_group_name_H-M   'P 1'
#
loop_
_entity.id
_entity.type
_entity.pdbx_description
1 polymer ?
#
loop_
_entity_poly.entity_id
_entity_poly.type
_entity_poly.pdbx_seq_one_letter_code
_entity_poly.pdbx_strand_id
1 'polypeptide(L)'
;MEITDDVRKEYINPHSSGPETSVSRTPQDCKYSHICSASLCPLDPDASTKIWLPEESDAEEICRNTEFADLQFVKTQRKIAKAFKKRPGERDDYFTFEMLNRDITVKSGIRGAPSDPPDSTKNAMNWYEKKERMWLIEHPQKKRLSTEEVQRRIAHMKALREGRLRK
;
A
#
# COMPACT_ATOMS: atom_id res chain seq x y z
N MET A 1 6.30 -30.54 -29.81
CA MET A 1 5.79 -31.23 -28.62
C MET A 1 6.97 -31.25 -27.66
N GLU A 2 6.97 -30.54 -26.53
CA GLU A 2 5.97 -30.58 -25.46
C GLU A 2 5.76 -29.19 -24.82
N ILE A 3 4.53 -28.95 -24.39
CA ILE A 3 4.06 -27.79 -23.61
C ILE A 3 3.64 -28.36 -22.27
N THR A 4 4.14 -27.84 -21.15
CA THR A 4 3.56 -27.89 -19.79
C THR A 4 4.42 -27.00 -18.88
N ASP A 5 3.98 -26.24 -17.90
CA ASP A 5 2.69 -25.67 -17.47
C ASP A 5 3.10 -24.57 -16.47
N ASP A 6 2.91 -23.28 -16.80
CA ASP A 6 3.16 -22.20 -15.83
C ASP A 6 1.85 -21.86 -15.11
N VAL A 7 1.78 -22.30 -13.86
CA VAL A 7 0.67 -22.12 -12.93
C VAL A 7 0.56 -20.64 -12.57
N ARG A 8 -0.10 -19.86 -13.44
CA ARG A 8 -0.55 -18.51 -13.10
C ARG A 8 -1.63 -18.60 -12.04
N LYS A 9 -1.26 -18.30 -10.80
CA LYS A 9 -2.22 -17.98 -9.74
C LYS A 9 -3.04 -16.76 -10.16
N GLU A 10 -4.28 -17.00 -10.55
CA GLU A 10 -5.30 -15.97 -10.71
C GLU A 10 -5.44 -15.16 -9.42
N TYR A 11 -5.21 -13.86 -9.52
CA TYR A 11 -5.52 -12.91 -8.46
C TYR A 11 -7.04 -12.64 -8.50
N ILE A 12 -7.80 -13.41 -7.73
CA ILE A 12 -9.25 -13.22 -7.58
C ILE A 12 -9.49 -11.93 -6.80
N ASN A 13 -10.10 -10.96 -7.46
CA ASN A 13 -10.50 -9.67 -6.88
C ASN A 13 -11.97 -9.79 -6.41
N PRO A 14 -12.28 -9.76 -5.09
CA PRO A 14 -13.58 -10.20 -4.60
C PRO A 14 -14.64 -9.09 -4.56
N HIS A 15 -14.74 -8.23 -5.59
CA HIS A 15 -15.89 -7.30 -5.74
C HIS A 15 -15.96 -6.68 -7.16
N SER A 16 -16.83 -7.20 -8.02
CA SER A 16 -17.68 -6.38 -8.90
C SER A 16 -18.63 -7.25 -9.73
N SER A 17 -19.93 -7.08 -9.48
CA SER A 17 -20.97 -7.43 -10.45
C SER A 17 -21.02 -6.32 -11.50
N GLY A 18 -20.29 -6.50 -12.60
CA GLY A 18 -20.28 -5.63 -13.79
C GLY A 18 -19.63 -6.38 -14.96
N PRO A 19 -19.95 -6.07 -16.23
CA PRO A 19 -19.54 -6.89 -17.37
C PRO A 19 -18.02 -6.85 -17.52
N GLU A 20 -17.42 -8.02 -17.36
CA GLU A 20 -15.99 -8.28 -17.44
C GLU A 20 -15.49 -8.02 -18.86
N THR A 21 -14.93 -6.82 -19.06
CA THR A 21 -13.92 -6.61 -20.10
C THR A 21 -12.58 -6.50 -19.39
N SER A 22 -11.97 -7.65 -19.10
CA SER A 22 -10.58 -7.76 -18.67
C SER A 22 -9.65 -7.37 -19.83
N VAL A 23 -9.66 -6.09 -20.19
CA VAL A 23 -8.60 -5.53 -21.03
C VAL A 23 -7.36 -5.50 -20.15
N SER A 24 -6.37 -6.32 -20.49
CA SER A 24 -5.05 -6.29 -19.86
C SER A 24 -4.37 -4.97 -20.22
N ARG A 25 -4.65 -3.93 -19.45
CA ARG A 25 -3.98 -2.63 -19.58
C ARG A 25 -2.55 -2.77 -19.07
N THR A 26 -1.62 -2.23 -19.83
CA THR A 26 -0.19 -2.15 -19.52
C THR A 26 0.17 -0.73 -19.07
N PRO A 27 1.36 -0.48 -18.50
CA PRO A 27 1.77 0.88 -18.13
C PRO A 27 1.74 1.87 -19.31
N GLN A 28 1.89 1.39 -20.55
CA GLN A 28 1.83 2.20 -21.76
C GLN A 28 0.42 2.74 -22.04
N ASP A 29 -0.62 2.02 -21.61
CA ASP A 29 -2.02 2.44 -21.74
C ASP A 29 -2.43 3.51 -20.71
N CYS A 30 -1.53 3.85 -19.79
CA CYS A 30 -1.77 4.87 -18.78
C CYS A 30 -1.62 6.28 -19.36
N LYS A 31 -2.62 7.13 -19.16
CA LYS A 31 -2.57 8.57 -19.51
C LYS A 31 -1.39 9.35 -18.89
N TYR A 32 -0.77 8.81 -17.83
CA TYR A 32 0.37 9.44 -17.15
C TYR A 32 1.71 8.76 -17.46
N SER A 33 1.76 7.76 -18.35
CA SER A 33 2.95 6.93 -18.61
C SER A 33 4.24 7.73 -18.82
N HIS A 34 4.18 8.83 -19.58
CA HIS A 34 5.33 9.66 -19.93
C HIS A 34 5.74 10.68 -18.85
N ILE A 35 4.91 10.90 -17.83
CA ILE A 35 5.11 11.93 -16.79
C ILE A 35 5.01 11.37 -15.37
N CYS A 36 4.85 10.06 -15.23
CA CYS A 36 4.67 9.39 -13.94
C CYS A 36 6.00 8.80 -13.49
N SER A 37 6.55 9.33 -12.40
CA SER A 37 7.74 8.82 -11.73
C SER A 37 7.40 7.85 -10.60
N ALA A 38 6.23 7.20 -10.64
CA ALA A 38 5.80 6.36 -9.54
C ALA A 38 6.62 5.08 -9.43
N SER A 39 7.24 4.83 -8.27
CA SER A 39 8.10 3.67 -8.07
C SER A 39 7.32 2.35 -8.05
N LEU A 40 6.07 2.38 -7.56
CA LEU A 40 5.12 1.28 -7.61
C LEU A 40 3.93 1.66 -8.49
N CYS A 41 3.89 1.08 -9.69
CA CYS A 41 2.82 1.30 -10.65
C CYS A 41 1.78 0.17 -10.60
N PRO A 42 0.48 0.46 -10.46
CA PRO A 42 -0.58 -0.56 -10.51
C PRO A 42 -0.68 -1.38 -11.80
N LEU A 43 -0.18 -0.84 -12.91
CA LEU A 43 -0.20 -1.50 -14.21
C LEU A 43 1.08 -2.31 -14.48
N ASP A 44 2.07 -2.21 -13.59
CA ASP A 44 3.33 -2.93 -13.72
C ASP A 44 3.18 -4.35 -13.13
N PRO A 45 3.37 -5.41 -13.94
CA PRO A 45 3.24 -6.79 -13.46
C PRO A 45 4.25 -7.12 -12.34
N ASP A 46 5.39 -6.44 -12.33
CA ASP A 46 6.46 -6.66 -11.36
C ASP A 46 6.34 -5.76 -10.13
N ALA A 47 5.23 -5.01 -9.97
CA ALA A 47 5.04 -4.14 -8.82
C ALA A 47 5.09 -4.88 -7.48
N SER A 48 4.78 -6.17 -7.47
CA SER A 48 4.81 -7.01 -6.26
C SER A 48 6.21 -7.35 -5.75
N THR A 49 7.22 -7.32 -6.62
CA THR A 49 8.63 -7.63 -6.27
C THR A 49 9.44 -6.38 -5.94
N LYS A 50 8.87 -5.20 -6.18
CA LYS A 50 9.50 -3.91 -5.94
C LYS A 50 9.28 -3.43 -4.51
N ILE A 51 10.22 -2.61 -4.05
CA ILE A 51 10.14 -1.88 -2.78
C ILE A 51 9.78 -0.42 -3.03
N TRP A 52 9.27 0.24 -2.00
CA TRP A 52 9.04 1.68 -1.98
C TRP A 52 9.88 2.34 -0.90
N LEU A 53 10.65 3.35 -1.29
CA LEU A 53 11.51 4.17 -0.43
C LEU A 53 10.85 5.55 -0.24
N PRO A 54 10.31 5.86 0.96
CA PRO A 54 9.57 7.10 1.17
C PRO A 54 10.42 8.38 1.21
N GLU A 55 11.72 8.28 1.52
CA GLU A 55 12.61 9.44 1.65
C GLU A 55 13.03 10.00 0.29
N GLU A 56 13.18 9.13 -0.70
CA GLU A 56 13.41 9.52 -2.10
C GLU A 56 12.13 10.08 -2.75
N SER A 57 10.96 9.74 -2.20
CA SER A 57 9.68 10.09 -2.77
C SER A 57 9.10 11.38 -2.19
N ASP A 58 9.38 12.49 -2.88
CA ASP A 58 8.35 13.53 -2.98
C ASP A 58 7.05 12.84 -3.44
N ALA A 59 5.89 13.28 -2.94
CA ALA A 59 4.58 12.61 -3.16
C ALA A 59 4.21 12.36 -4.65
N GLU A 60 5.01 12.92 -5.54
CA GLU A 60 5.10 12.75 -6.97
C GLU A 60 5.40 11.31 -7.43
N GLU A 61 6.07 10.50 -6.61
CA GLU A 61 6.38 9.09 -6.89
C GLU A 61 5.27 8.11 -6.46
N ILE A 62 4.13 8.60 -5.99
CA ILE A 62 2.95 7.76 -5.77
C ILE A 62 2.05 7.87 -7.01
N CYS A 63 1.47 6.75 -7.44
CA CYS A 63 0.56 6.72 -8.58
C CYS A 63 -0.52 7.83 -8.48
N ARG A 64 -0.54 8.72 -9.47
CA ARG A 64 -1.49 9.85 -9.60
C ARG A 64 -2.80 9.46 -10.28
N ASN A 65 -2.85 8.29 -10.91
CA ASN A 65 -4.05 7.86 -11.62
C ASN A 65 -5.21 7.61 -10.64
N THR A 66 -6.29 8.37 -10.80
CA THR A 66 -7.47 8.30 -9.95
C THR A 66 -8.22 6.98 -10.09
N GLU A 67 -8.11 6.32 -11.24
CA GLU A 67 -8.69 4.98 -11.47
C GLU A 67 -8.14 3.94 -10.48
N PHE A 68 -6.87 4.09 -10.09
CA PHE A 68 -6.17 3.18 -9.18
C PHE A 68 -6.04 3.75 -7.77
N ALA A 69 -6.63 4.92 -7.49
CA ALA A 69 -6.57 5.54 -6.18
C ALA A 69 -7.21 4.69 -5.08
N ASP A 70 -8.10 3.77 -5.45
CA ASP A 70 -8.78 2.89 -4.52
C ASP A 70 -8.03 1.60 -4.17
N LEU A 71 -6.93 1.30 -4.86
CA LEU A 71 -6.07 0.17 -4.55
C LEU A 71 -5.44 0.33 -3.16
N GLN A 72 -5.33 -0.79 -2.43
CA GLN A 72 -4.93 -0.75 -1.03
C GLN A 72 -3.50 -0.23 -0.86
N PHE A 73 -2.54 -0.71 -1.65
CA PHE A 73 -1.16 -0.23 -1.55
C PHE A 73 -1.03 1.26 -1.88
N VAL A 74 -1.75 1.76 -2.89
CA VAL A 74 -1.78 3.20 -3.24
C VAL A 74 -2.36 4.03 -2.09
N LYS A 75 -3.47 3.57 -1.49
CA LYS A 75 -4.06 4.20 -0.29
C LYS A 75 -3.07 4.23 0.87
N THR A 76 -2.35 3.14 1.10
CA THR A 76 -1.36 3.03 2.18
C THR A 76 -0.16 3.94 1.94
N GLN A 77 0.43 3.96 0.73
CA GLN A 77 1.51 4.89 0.37
C GLN A 77 1.10 6.34 0.64
N ARG A 78 -0.09 6.76 0.19
CA ARG A 78 -0.60 8.13 0.43
C ARG A 78 -0.78 8.45 1.92
N LYS A 79 -1.26 7.49 2.72
CA LYS A 79 -1.38 7.64 4.18
C LYS A 79 0.00 7.80 4.84
N ILE A 80 0.97 6.99 4.44
CA ILE A 80 2.35 7.01 4.97
C ILE A 80 3.03 8.34 4.60
N ALA A 81 3.01 8.71 3.32
CA ALA A 81 3.56 9.99 2.86
C ALA A 81 2.94 11.19 3.61
N LYS A 82 1.63 11.18 3.85
CA LYS A 82 0.97 12.21 4.66
C LYS A 82 1.41 12.19 6.13
N ALA A 83 1.69 11.02 6.70
CA ALA A 83 2.22 10.91 8.05
C ALA A 83 3.66 11.43 8.14
N PHE A 84 4.45 11.26 7.08
CA PHE A 84 5.86 11.68 7.02
C PHE A 84 5.99 13.20 6.92
N LYS A 85 5.13 13.85 6.12
CA LYS A 85 5.02 15.32 6.07
C LYS A 85 4.79 15.97 7.44
N LYS A 86 4.18 15.27 8.39
CA LYS A 86 3.92 15.79 9.74
C LYS A 86 5.13 15.69 10.69
N ARG A 87 6.08 14.80 10.40
CA ARG A 87 7.28 14.55 11.20
C ARG A 87 8.44 14.30 10.25
N PRO A 88 9.00 15.37 9.66
CA PRO A 88 10.17 15.27 8.81
C PRO A 88 11.36 14.78 9.66
N GLY A 89 12.21 13.98 9.05
CA GLY A 89 13.38 13.38 9.66
C GLY A 89 13.96 12.33 8.71
N GLU A 90 15.26 12.09 8.83
CA GLU A 90 16.01 11.11 8.05
C GLU A 90 15.46 9.69 8.30
N ARG A 91 15.28 8.93 7.22
CA ARG A 91 14.56 7.66 7.23
C ARG A 91 15.15 6.70 6.20
N ASP A 92 16.12 5.93 6.66
CA ASP A 92 16.57 4.76 5.94
C ASP A 92 15.64 3.56 6.20
N ASP A 93 14.42 3.62 5.66
CA ASP A 93 13.47 2.51 5.70
C ASP A 93 12.73 2.30 4.38
N TYR A 94 12.41 1.03 4.13
CA TYR A 94 11.68 0.61 2.94
C TYR A 94 10.37 -0.07 3.29
N PHE A 95 9.45 -0.06 2.32
CA PHE A 95 8.19 -0.78 2.41
C PHE A 95 8.07 -1.73 1.22
N THR A 96 7.81 -3.00 1.47
CA THR A 96 7.49 -3.97 0.41
C THR A 96 6.04 -3.81 -0.05
N PHE A 97 5.74 -4.37 -1.22
CA PHE A 97 4.36 -4.43 -1.69
C PHE A 97 3.43 -5.13 -0.69
N GLU A 98 3.88 -6.23 -0.05
CA GLU A 98 3.09 -6.94 0.95
C GLU A 98 2.76 -6.05 2.16
N MET A 99 3.72 -5.26 2.64
CA MET A 99 3.51 -4.31 3.73
C MET A 99 2.46 -3.25 3.35
N LEU A 100 2.50 -2.76 2.11
CA LEU A 100 1.61 -1.70 1.63
C LEU A 100 0.21 -2.19 1.27
N ASN A 101 0.09 -3.38 0.68
CA ASN A 101 -1.16 -3.96 0.18
C ASN A 101 -2.06 -4.52 1.30
N ARG A 102 -1.95 -4.00 2.52
CA ARG A 102 -2.71 -4.42 3.69
C ARG A 102 -3.49 -3.27 4.33
N ASP A 103 -4.64 -3.63 4.90
CA ASP A 103 -5.52 -2.94 5.86
C ASP A 103 -4.89 -2.21 7.06
N ILE A 104 -3.75 -1.52 6.98
CA ILE A 104 -3.01 -1.13 8.20
C ILE A 104 -3.49 0.19 8.84
N THR A 105 -3.21 0.35 10.14
CA THR A 105 -3.36 1.63 10.83
C THR A 105 -2.06 2.43 10.71
N VAL A 106 -2.05 3.44 9.84
CA VAL A 106 -0.91 4.35 9.71
C VAL A 106 -0.93 5.36 10.87
N LYS A 107 -0.03 5.17 11.85
CA LYS A 107 0.18 6.09 12.99
C LYS A 107 1.23 7.15 12.65
N SER A 108 1.24 8.25 13.41
CA SER A 108 2.33 9.24 13.32
C SER A 108 3.65 8.60 13.75
N GLY A 109 4.65 8.65 12.88
CA GLY A 109 5.94 8.00 13.13
C GLY A 109 6.00 6.52 12.74
N ILE A 110 5.10 6.03 11.89
CA ILE A 110 5.29 4.73 11.23
C ILE A 110 6.68 4.70 10.57
N ARG A 111 7.33 3.54 10.63
CA ARG A 111 8.62 3.24 10.03
C ARG A 111 8.47 2.01 9.15
N GLY A 112 9.28 1.90 8.12
CA GLY A 112 9.39 0.71 7.27
C GLY A 112 10.30 -0.35 7.89
N ALA A 113 10.66 -1.35 7.09
CA ALA A 113 11.76 -2.25 7.43
C ALA A 113 13.10 -1.51 7.21
N PRO A 114 14.10 -1.72 8.07
CA PRO A 114 15.42 -1.08 7.92
C PRO A 114 16.14 -1.59 6.67
N SER A 115 16.68 -0.69 5.85
CA SER A 115 17.33 -1.02 4.58
C SER A 115 18.71 -1.65 4.76
N ASP A 116 19.44 -1.28 5.82
CA ASP A 116 20.81 -1.73 6.01
C ASP A 116 20.95 -2.76 7.16
N PRO A 117 21.41 -3.99 6.85
CA PRO A 117 21.78 -4.95 7.86
C PRO A 117 23.08 -4.53 8.55
N PRO A 118 23.24 -4.79 9.87
CA PRO A 118 24.51 -4.57 10.54
C PRO A 118 25.62 -5.42 9.91
N ASP A 119 26.86 -4.91 9.87
CA ASP A 119 28.03 -5.61 9.31
C ASP A 119 28.25 -7.02 9.86
N SER A 120 27.82 -7.27 11.10
CA SER A 120 27.86 -8.59 11.75
C SER A 120 26.91 -9.66 11.13
N THR A 121 26.07 -9.27 10.17
CA THR A 121 25.02 -10.13 9.62
C THR A 121 25.60 -11.12 8.62
N LYS A 122 25.68 -12.39 9.01
CA LYS A 122 26.20 -13.48 8.17
C LYS A 122 25.35 -13.78 6.93
N ASN A 123 24.04 -13.54 7.00
CA ASN A 123 23.11 -13.79 5.90
C ASN A 123 22.11 -12.63 5.81
N ALA A 124 22.33 -11.73 4.84
CA ALA A 124 21.51 -10.56 4.62
C ALA A 124 20.07 -10.90 4.22
N MET A 125 19.86 -11.90 3.35
CA MET A 125 18.51 -12.32 2.91
C MET A 125 17.62 -12.71 4.10
N ASN A 126 18.11 -13.61 4.96
CA ASN A 126 17.37 -14.04 6.15
C ASN A 126 17.12 -12.86 7.12
N TRP A 127 18.06 -11.91 7.19
CA TRP A 127 17.87 -10.70 7.99
C TRP A 127 16.72 -9.85 7.46
N TYR A 128 16.64 -9.60 6.16
CA TYR A 128 15.54 -8.85 5.54
C TYR A 128 14.20 -9.54 5.73
N GLU A 129 14.10 -10.84 5.45
CA GLU A 129 12.89 -11.64 5.65
C GLU A 129 12.40 -11.56 7.11
N LYS A 130 13.34 -11.64 8.06
CA LYS A 130 13.01 -11.50 9.49
C LYS A 130 12.49 -10.10 9.81
N LYS A 131 13.08 -9.05 9.25
CA LYS A 131 12.65 -7.67 9.49
C LYS A 131 11.27 -7.40 8.90
N GLU A 132 11.01 -7.85 7.69
CA GLU A 132 9.68 -7.77 7.07
C GLU A 132 8.64 -8.53 7.89
N ARG A 133 8.94 -9.78 8.31
CA ARG A 133 8.03 -10.56 9.14
C ARG A 133 7.72 -9.87 10.47
N MET A 134 8.73 -9.34 11.15
CA MET A 134 8.53 -8.60 12.41
C MET A 134 7.65 -7.38 12.19
N TRP A 135 7.87 -6.64 11.11
CA TRP A 135 7.07 -5.48 10.76
C TRP A 135 5.59 -5.85 10.56
N LEU A 136 5.31 -6.95 9.85
CA LEU A 136 3.96 -7.45 9.59
C LEU A 136 3.23 -7.85 10.89
N ILE A 137 3.95 -8.37 11.88
CA ILE A 137 3.41 -8.72 13.20
C ILE A 137 3.06 -7.45 13.98
N GLU A 138 3.92 -6.43 13.94
CA GLU A 138 3.69 -5.15 14.63
C GLU A 138 2.58 -4.30 14.00
N HIS A 139 2.31 -4.52 12.71
CA HIS A 139 1.31 -3.78 11.92
C HIS A 139 0.22 -4.71 11.40
N PRO A 140 -0.61 -5.29 12.30
CA PRO A 140 -1.63 -6.23 11.89
C PRO A 140 -2.69 -5.58 11.00
N GLN A 141 -3.19 -6.36 10.05
CA GLN A 141 -4.30 -5.98 9.20
C GLN A 141 -5.54 -5.71 10.06
N LYS A 142 -6.20 -4.57 9.83
CA LYS A 142 -7.45 -4.24 10.51
C LYS A 142 -8.50 -5.30 10.23
N LYS A 143 -9.25 -5.65 11.27
CA LYS A 143 -10.50 -6.38 11.12
C LYS A 143 -11.47 -5.52 10.31
N ARG A 144 -12.03 -6.10 9.25
CA ARG A 144 -13.14 -5.48 8.53
C ARG A 144 -14.33 -5.39 9.50
N LEU A 145 -14.84 -4.18 9.70
CA LEU A 145 -16.05 -3.97 10.48
C LEU A 145 -17.26 -4.36 9.63
N SER A 146 -18.33 -4.83 10.28
CA SER A 146 -19.61 -5.02 9.58
C SER A 146 -20.15 -3.67 9.09
N THR A 147 -20.95 -3.71 8.03
CA THR A 147 -21.64 -2.52 7.49
C THR A 147 -22.46 -1.82 8.56
N GLU A 148 -23.16 -2.57 9.41
CA GLU A 148 -23.93 -2.07 10.55
C GLU A 148 -23.04 -1.31 11.55
N GLU A 149 -21.88 -1.87 11.92
CA GLU A 149 -20.96 -1.23 12.86
C GLU A 149 -20.36 0.05 12.27
N VAL A 150 -20.05 0.06 10.97
CA VAL A 150 -19.60 1.26 10.25
C VAL A 150 -20.69 2.33 10.30
N GLN A 151 -21.95 1.98 10.01
CA GLN A 151 -23.08 2.91 10.06
C GLN A 151 -23.30 3.47 11.47
N ARG A 152 -23.24 2.62 12.51
CA ARG A 152 -23.32 3.07 13.92
C ARG A 152 -22.27 4.12 14.24
N ARG A 153 -21.02 3.89 13.85
CA ARG A 153 -19.92 4.85 14.09
C ARG A 153 -20.10 6.16 13.32
N ILE A 154 -20.56 6.11 12.08
CA ILE A 154 -20.84 7.31 11.28
C ILE A 154 -21.94 8.14 11.95
N ALA A 155 -23.05 7.50 12.34
CA ALA A 155 -24.16 8.16 13.01
C ALA A 155 -23.73 8.80 14.34
N HIS A 156 -22.97 8.07 15.16
CA HIS A 156 -22.44 8.58 16.43
C HIS A 156 -21.54 9.80 16.23
N MET A 157 -20.61 9.76 15.27
CA MET A 157 -19.74 10.90 14.95
C MET A 157 -20.50 12.11 14.42
N LYS A 158 -21.59 11.89 13.65
CA LYS A 158 -22.47 12.96 13.18
C LYS A 158 -23.16 13.66 14.37
N ALA A 159 -23.73 12.90 15.29
CA ALA A 159 -24.37 13.43 16.49
C ALA A 159 -23.41 14.26 17.36
N LEU A 160 -22.17 13.78 17.56
CA LEU A 160 -21.14 14.52 18.31
C LEU A 160 -20.79 15.86 17.66
N ARG A 161 -20.72 15.92 16.32
CA ARG A 161 -20.43 17.18 15.61
C ARG A 161 -21.59 18.17 15.71
N GLU A 162 -22.82 17.70 15.56
CA GLU A 162 -24.02 18.54 15.67
C GLU A 162 -24.21 19.09 17.10
N GLY A 163 -23.94 18.27 18.13
CA GLY A 163 -23.99 18.72 19.52
C GLY A 163 -22.92 19.78 19.87
N ARG A 164 -21.79 19.78 19.16
CA ARG A 164 -20.69 20.74 19.36
C ARG A 164 -20.93 22.09 18.66
N LEU A 165 -21.82 22.13 17.67
CA LEU A 165 -22.24 23.35 16.96
C LEU A 165 -23.41 24.08 17.63
N ARG A 166 -24.09 23.42 18.58
CA ARG A 166 -25.23 23.98 19.33
C ARG A 166 -24.85 24.56 20.70
N LYS A 167 -23.57 24.53 21.05
CA LYS A 167 -22.97 25.21 22.22
C LYS A 167 -22.13 26.37 21.72
#